data_AF-A0A345BYL9-F1
#
_entry.id   AF-A0A345BYL9-F1
#
_cell.length_a   1.000
_cell.length_b   1.000
_cell.length_c   1.000
_cell.angle_alpha   90.00
_cell.angle_beta   90.00
_cell.angle_gamma   90.00
#
_symmetry.space_group_name_H-M   'P 1'
#
loop_
_entity.id
_entity.type
_entity.pdbx_description
1 polymer ?
#
loop_
_entity_poly.entity_id
_entity_poly.type
_entity_poly.pdbx_seq_one_letter_code
_entity_poly.pdbx_strand_id
1 'polypeptide(L)'
;MKKVLLSMAILFTTALLLMACSDDANQNESSDKTDTEGVSASQSEKDDDTEQSDQTDKEDASGSVLESESEEPETDDSDKTSSINESKDTNDQSESEESEALSEYSSEEIEYARIWLQLGENQDISELNVEHFPAGEPLNPDDETSANYPKGVVQLAGSRLVDGSVTYSSNGDGTINEYNVPLRWDGEYPAGEDFYKEIIEDTKQVSIDPVDDEKIENLIEILNMD
;
A
#
# COMPACT_ATOMS: atom_id res chain seq x y z
N MET A 1 11.47 17.83 55.73
CA MET A 1 12.90 17.48 55.54
C MET A 1 13.18 15.99 55.31
N LYS A 2 12.25 15.05 55.54
CA LYS A 2 12.47 13.61 55.24
C LYS A 2 12.25 13.21 53.77
N LYS A 3 11.52 14.02 52.98
CA LYS A 3 11.25 13.72 51.56
C LYS A 3 12.38 14.12 50.61
N VAL A 4 13.25 15.06 51.01
CA VAL A 4 14.41 15.50 50.20
C VAL A 4 15.56 14.48 50.28
N LEU A 5 15.66 13.72 51.38
CA LEU A 5 16.66 12.67 51.54
C LEU A 5 16.38 11.42 50.71
N LEU A 6 15.13 11.18 50.29
CA LEU A 6 14.78 10.02 49.47
C LEU A 6 15.13 10.23 47.98
N SER A 7 15.02 11.47 47.49
CA SER A 7 15.33 11.83 46.10
C SER A 7 16.83 11.80 45.78
N MET A 8 17.69 11.96 46.79
CA MET A 8 19.15 11.97 46.61
C MET A 8 19.78 10.56 46.65
N ALA A 9 19.04 9.56 47.13
CA ALA A 9 19.49 8.16 47.17
C ALA A 9 19.29 7.42 45.84
N ILE A 10 18.33 7.86 45.01
CA ILE A 10 18.01 7.22 43.72
C ILE A 10 18.98 7.67 42.61
N LEU A 11 19.58 8.86 42.76
CA LEU A 11 20.52 9.44 41.79
C LEU A 11 21.96 8.87 41.86
N PHE A 12 22.29 8.11 42.91
CA PHE A 12 23.62 7.53 43.07
C PHE A 12 23.75 6.08 42.58
N THR A 13 22.64 5.40 42.28
CA THR A 13 22.64 3.98 41.87
C THR A 13 22.81 3.76 40.37
N THR A 14 22.70 4.79 39.54
CA THR A 14 22.83 4.68 38.07
C THR A 14 24.25 4.93 37.54
N ALA A 15 25.21 5.30 38.38
CA ALA A 15 26.55 5.72 37.96
C ALA A 15 27.64 4.62 38.00
N LEU A 16 27.29 3.34 38.22
CA LEU A 16 28.27 2.26 38.51
C LEU A 16 28.29 1.09 37.52
N LEU A 17 27.74 1.22 36.31
CA LEU A 17 27.71 0.13 35.32
C LEU A 17 28.59 0.31 34.07
N LEU A 18 29.55 1.23 34.07
CA LEU A 18 30.49 1.38 32.94
C LEU A 18 31.92 1.09 33.36
N MET A 19 32.27 -0.20 33.51
CA MET A 19 33.63 -0.74 33.35
C MET A 19 33.66 -2.27 33.53
N ALA A 20 33.98 -2.99 32.44
CA ALA A 20 34.42 -4.41 32.29
C ALA A 20 33.64 -5.05 31.12
N CYS A 21 34.20 -5.55 30.02
CA CYS A 21 35.57 -5.99 29.71
C CYS A 21 35.94 -5.64 28.26
N SER A 22 37.22 -5.29 28.10
CA SER A 22 37.97 -5.40 26.84
C SER A 22 38.49 -6.84 26.66
N ASP A 23 38.53 -7.29 25.41
CA ASP A 23 39.53 -8.18 24.78
C ASP A 23 39.07 -8.39 23.32
N ASP A 24 39.88 -8.47 22.26
CA ASP A 24 41.22 -7.99 21.91
C ASP A 24 41.30 -8.12 20.35
N ALA A 25 42.15 -7.31 19.74
CA ALA A 25 42.76 -7.41 18.41
C ALA A 25 42.00 -8.00 17.21
N ASN A 26 41.80 -7.18 16.18
CA ASN A 26 42.60 -7.33 14.95
C ASN A 26 42.67 -6.02 14.16
N GLN A 27 43.91 -5.56 13.99
CA GLN A 27 44.28 -4.44 13.13
C GLN A 27 44.32 -4.91 11.67
N ASN A 28 43.83 -4.06 10.76
CA ASN A 28 44.62 -3.70 9.57
C ASN A 28 44.05 -2.42 8.95
N GLU A 29 44.64 -1.28 9.31
CA GLU A 29 44.71 -0.14 8.40
C GLU A 29 46.01 -0.30 7.61
N SER A 30 45.93 -0.18 6.28
CA SER A 30 47.00 0.49 5.54
C SER A 30 46.40 1.28 4.40
N SER A 31 46.55 2.59 4.54
CA SER A 31 46.38 3.61 3.53
C SER A 31 47.38 3.45 2.38
N ASP A 32 46.97 3.97 1.23
CA ASP A 32 47.72 4.89 0.35
C ASP A 32 47.86 4.47 -1.12
N LYS A 33 47.76 5.53 -1.91
CA LYS A 33 47.58 5.72 -3.35
C LYS A 33 48.69 5.11 -4.21
N THR A 34 48.39 4.85 -5.49
CA THR A 34 48.87 5.66 -6.64
C THR A 34 48.55 4.99 -7.99
N ASP A 35 48.27 5.86 -8.97
CA ASP A 35 47.98 5.58 -10.37
C ASP A 35 49.05 4.73 -11.07
N THR A 36 48.64 3.85 -12.00
CA THR A 36 49.39 3.62 -13.24
C THR A 36 48.46 3.07 -14.33
N GLU A 37 48.37 3.81 -15.44
CA GLU A 37 47.79 3.33 -16.70
C GLU A 37 48.53 2.11 -17.24
N GLY A 38 47.79 1.17 -17.82
CA GLY A 38 48.36 0.00 -18.50
C GLY A 38 47.35 -0.66 -19.42
N VAL A 39 47.28 -0.19 -20.66
CA VAL A 39 46.65 -0.87 -21.79
C VAL A 39 47.23 -2.28 -21.95
N SER A 40 46.37 -3.31 -22.00
CA SER A 40 46.63 -4.48 -22.82
C SER A 40 45.36 -5.28 -23.09
N ALA A 41 45.04 -5.40 -24.37
CA ALA A 41 44.00 -6.25 -24.93
C ALA A 41 44.47 -7.70 -25.01
N SER A 42 43.54 -8.65 -24.81
CA SER A 42 43.38 -9.92 -25.54
C SER A 42 42.14 -10.62 -24.96
N GLN A 43 41.04 -10.72 -25.72
CA GLN A 43 40.72 -11.79 -26.68
C GLN A 43 40.25 -13.07 -25.97
N SER A 44 38.94 -13.33 -26.01
CA SER A 44 38.39 -14.69 -25.91
C SER A 44 37.65 -14.98 -27.20
N GLU A 45 38.21 -15.93 -27.95
CA GLU A 45 37.62 -16.51 -29.13
C GLU A 45 36.63 -17.61 -28.73
N LYS A 46 35.70 -17.78 -29.65
CA LYS A 46 34.51 -18.62 -29.67
C LYS A 46 34.86 -19.86 -30.48
N ASP A 47 34.51 -21.03 -29.96
CA ASP A 47 34.40 -22.34 -30.64
C ASP A 47 33.43 -23.16 -29.75
N ASP A 48 32.52 -24.01 -30.22
CA ASP A 48 32.39 -24.70 -31.49
C ASP A 48 30.91 -25.12 -31.68
N ASP A 49 30.49 -25.15 -32.94
CA ASP A 49 29.25 -25.75 -33.42
C ASP A 49 29.38 -27.29 -33.42
N THR A 50 28.25 -28.01 -33.50
CA THR A 50 27.98 -29.02 -34.56
C THR A 50 26.66 -29.74 -34.28
N GLU A 51 25.65 -29.38 -35.09
CA GLU A 51 24.73 -30.20 -35.93
C GLU A 51 24.41 -31.67 -35.51
N GLN A 52 23.21 -32.23 -35.75
CA GLN A 52 22.48 -32.25 -37.02
C GLN A 52 21.09 -32.94 -36.90
N SER A 53 20.14 -32.53 -37.76
CA SER A 53 19.13 -33.35 -38.50
C SER A 53 17.92 -33.93 -37.73
N ASP A 54 16.68 -33.95 -38.23
CA ASP A 54 16.05 -33.61 -39.52
C ASP A 54 14.51 -33.52 -39.36
N GLN A 55 13.85 -32.75 -40.26
CA GLN A 55 12.56 -32.98 -40.99
C GLN A 55 11.31 -33.49 -40.21
N THR A 56 10.05 -33.12 -40.45
CA THR A 56 9.23 -32.45 -41.50
C THR A 56 7.84 -32.28 -40.84
N ASP A 57 7.01 -31.28 -41.14
CA ASP A 57 5.87 -31.47 -42.05
C ASP A 57 5.18 -30.13 -42.34
N LYS A 58 4.65 -30.03 -43.56
CA LYS A 58 3.83 -28.94 -44.11
C LYS A 58 2.36 -29.22 -43.82
N GLU A 59 1.56 -28.15 -43.74
CA GLU A 59 0.21 -27.94 -44.31
C GLU A 59 -0.48 -26.80 -43.55
N ASP A 60 -1.50 -26.10 -44.03
CA ASP A 60 -1.73 -25.30 -45.24
C ASP A 60 -2.89 -24.35 -44.88
N ALA A 61 -2.92 -23.19 -45.54
CA ALA A 61 -4.08 -22.38 -45.93
C ALA A 61 -5.10 -21.75 -44.93
N SER A 62 -5.39 -20.49 -45.28
CA SER A 62 -6.64 -19.71 -45.12
C SER A 62 -6.97 -19.14 -43.74
N GLY A 63 -7.11 -17.83 -43.52
CA GLY A 63 -7.43 -16.72 -44.42
C GLY A 63 -8.93 -16.37 -44.34
N SER A 64 -9.28 -15.26 -43.69
CA SER A 64 -10.34 -14.33 -44.13
C SER A 64 -10.38 -13.10 -43.20
N VAL A 65 -10.79 -11.98 -43.77
CA VAL A 65 -10.60 -10.59 -43.38
C VAL A 65 -11.95 -9.88 -43.58
N LEU A 66 -12.28 -8.89 -42.72
CA LEU A 66 -13.36 -7.86 -42.82
C LEU A 66 -14.81 -8.37 -42.58
N GLU A 67 -15.82 -7.62 -42.10
CA GLU A 67 -16.16 -6.18 -41.94
C GLU A 67 -17.45 -6.11 -41.06
N SER A 68 -17.61 -5.19 -40.10
CA SER A 68 -18.40 -3.91 -40.12
C SER A 68 -19.87 -3.93 -39.67
N GLU A 69 -20.21 -2.86 -38.92
CA GLU A 69 -21.49 -2.10 -38.79
C GLU A 69 -22.69 -2.78 -38.09
N SER A 70 -23.28 -2.23 -37.01
CA SER A 70 -24.05 -0.98 -36.78
C SER A 70 -25.55 -1.27 -36.63
N GLU A 71 -26.23 -0.44 -35.83
CA GLU A 71 -27.69 -0.15 -35.77
C GLU A 71 -28.48 -0.67 -34.55
N GLU A 72 -28.86 0.29 -33.69
CA GLU A 72 -30.14 0.33 -32.97
C GLU A 72 -31.31 0.57 -33.96
N PRO A 73 -32.59 0.32 -33.58
CA PRO A 73 -33.38 1.41 -32.99
C PRO A 73 -34.50 1.02 -31.99
N GLU A 74 -34.88 2.04 -31.22
CA GLU A 74 -36.04 2.28 -30.34
C GLU A 74 -37.45 1.94 -30.90
N THR A 75 -38.38 1.52 -30.02
CA THR A 75 -39.85 1.76 -30.04
C THR A 75 -40.41 1.51 -28.62
N ASP A 76 -40.89 2.49 -27.83
CA ASP A 76 -42.14 3.29 -27.86
C ASP A 76 -43.37 2.70 -27.13
N ASP A 77 -43.77 3.46 -26.10
CA ASP A 77 -45.05 3.76 -25.45
C ASP A 77 -46.02 2.76 -24.75
N SER A 78 -46.42 3.25 -23.55
CA SER A 78 -47.80 3.35 -23.00
C SER A 78 -48.48 2.24 -22.17
N ASP A 79 -48.51 2.52 -20.86
CA ASP A 79 -49.68 2.84 -20.03
C ASP A 79 -50.54 1.74 -19.31
N LYS A 80 -50.63 1.96 -17.99
CA LYS A 80 -51.80 1.82 -17.07
C LYS A 80 -52.19 0.50 -16.34
N THR A 81 -51.94 0.55 -15.03
CA THR A 81 -52.82 0.27 -13.85
C THR A 81 -53.14 -1.14 -13.32
N SER A 82 -52.82 -1.26 -12.02
CA SER A 82 -53.50 -1.98 -10.92
C SER A 82 -53.35 -3.50 -10.84
N SER A 83 -52.64 -3.97 -9.79
CA SER A 83 -53.30 -4.49 -8.58
C SER A 83 -52.29 -4.86 -7.50
N ILE A 84 -52.67 -4.52 -6.27
CA ILE A 84 -52.05 -4.80 -4.98
C ILE A 84 -51.82 -6.31 -4.80
N ASN A 85 -50.62 -6.68 -4.34
CA ASN A 85 -50.48 -7.78 -3.38
C ASN A 85 -49.34 -7.44 -2.41
N GLU A 86 -49.73 -7.32 -1.14
CA GLU A 86 -48.85 -7.26 0.01
C GLU A 86 -48.05 -8.56 0.08
N SER A 87 -46.76 -8.51 -0.22
CA SER A 87 -45.77 -9.42 0.34
C SER A 87 -44.85 -8.59 1.23
N LYS A 88 -45.05 -8.78 2.53
CA LYS A 88 -44.19 -8.32 3.60
C LYS A 88 -42.86 -9.05 3.48
N ASP A 89 -41.96 -8.53 2.68
CA ASP A 89 -40.54 -8.83 2.75
C ASP A 89 -39.87 -7.64 3.42
N THR A 90 -39.41 -7.87 4.64
CA THR A 90 -38.46 -7.02 5.35
C THR A 90 -37.17 -7.01 4.56
N ASN A 91 -37.09 -6.13 3.56
CA ASN A 91 -35.83 -5.64 3.07
C ASN A 91 -35.31 -4.69 4.15
N ASP A 92 -34.56 -5.25 5.10
CA ASP A 92 -33.54 -4.49 5.84
C ASP A 92 -32.39 -4.22 4.84
N GLN A 93 -32.71 -3.44 3.82
CA GLN A 93 -31.71 -2.72 3.06
C GLN A 93 -31.43 -1.53 3.95
N SER A 94 -30.43 -1.65 4.81
CA SER A 94 -29.82 -0.49 5.44
C SER A 94 -29.15 0.30 4.32
N GLU A 95 -29.95 1.02 3.54
CA GLU A 95 -29.54 2.36 3.15
C GLU A 95 -29.14 3.00 4.47
N SER A 96 -27.83 3.10 4.71
CA SER A 96 -27.35 4.00 5.74
C SER A 96 -27.86 5.36 5.28
N GLU A 97 -28.99 5.78 5.83
CA GLU A 97 -29.30 7.20 5.85
C GLU A 97 -28.08 7.80 6.54
N GLU A 98 -27.18 8.36 5.74
CA GLU A 98 -26.14 9.26 6.20
C GLU A 98 -26.88 10.22 7.11
N SER A 99 -26.67 10.06 8.42
CA SER A 99 -27.43 10.86 9.35
C SER A 99 -27.07 12.31 9.03
N GLU A 100 -28.00 13.24 9.30
CA GLU A 100 -27.70 14.66 9.15
C GLU A 100 -26.42 15.08 9.90
N ALA A 101 -25.96 14.27 10.87
CA ALA A 101 -24.72 14.48 11.61
C ALA A 101 -23.47 14.42 10.72
N LEU A 102 -23.37 13.45 9.79
CA LEU A 102 -22.20 13.36 8.89
C LEU A 102 -22.30 14.26 7.65
N SER A 103 -23.46 14.90 7.43
CA SER A 103 -23.73 15.67 6.20
C SER A 103 -22.84 16.89 5.99
N GLU A 104 -22.12 17.34 7.03
CA GLU A 104 -21.16 18.43 6.94
C GLU A 104 -19.75 18.01 6.49
N TYR A 105 -19.46 16.70 6.53
CA TYR A 105 -18.19 16.15 6.10
C TYR A 105 -18.23 15.67 4.65
N SER A 106 -17.08 15.68 4.00
CA SER A 106 -16.92 15.10 2.68
C SER A 106 -16.96 13.58 2.74
N SER A 107 -17.35 12.96 1.62
CA SER A 107 -17.31 11.50 1.48
C SER A 107 -15.90 10.92 1.69
N GLU A 108 -14.86 11.68 1.36
CA GLU A 108 -13.46 11.29 1.59
C GLU A 108 -13.13 11.24 3.09
N GLU A 109 -13.47 12.30 3.85
CA GLU A 109 -13.25 12.31 5.32
C GLU A 109 -13.97 11.14 5.99
N ILE A 110 -15.22 10.87 5.58
CA ILE A 110 -16.01 9.74 6.09
C ILE A 110 -15.37 8.40 5.69
N GLU A 111 -14.86 8.27 4.46
CA GLU A 111 -14.18 7.06 3.98
C GLU A 111 -12.89 6.81 4.77
N TYR A 112 -12.03 7.82 4.94
CA TYR A 112 -10.79 7.73 5.71
C TYR A 112 -11.06 7.28 7.13
N ALA A 113 -12.07 7.87 7.77
CA ALA A 113 -12.45 7.53 9.13
C ALA A 113 -12.95 6.08 9.24
N ARG A 114 -13.85 5.65 8.36
CA ARG A 114 -14.39 4.26 8.36
C ARG A 114 -13.29 3.23 8.15
N ILE A 115 -12.37 3.49 7.22
CA ILE A 115 -11.26 2.59 6.93
C ILE A 115 -10.32 2.48 8.13
N TRP A 116 -9.94 3.58 8.76
CA TRP A 116 -9.09 3.52 9.94
C TRP A 116 -9.78 2.83 11.12
N LEU A 117 -11.07 3.08 11.35
CA LEU A 117 -11.84 2.42 12.41
C LEU A 117 -11.91 0.89 12.24
N GLN A 118 -11.83 0.41 10.99
CA GLN A 118 -11.88 -1.01 10.68
C GLN A 118 -10.49 -1.67 10.58
N LEU A 119 -9.51 -0.99 9.99
CA LEU A 119 -8.22 -1.57 9.61
C LEU A 119 -7.01 -0.97 10.33
N GLY A 120 -7.16 0.20 10.96
CA GLY A 120 -6.08 0.84 11.72
C GLY A 120 -5.64 -0.01 12.91
N GLU A 121 -4.33 -0.26 13.02
CA GLU A 121 -3.75 -1.12 14.06
C GLU A 121 -3.97 -0.55 15.47
N ASN A 122 -3.92 0.78 15.61
CA ASN A 122 -4.19 1.48 16.86
C ASN A 122 -5.31 2.51 16.71
N GLN A 123 -6.32 2.38 17.55
CA GLN A 123 -7.48 3.30 17.59
C GLN A 123 -7.24 4.47 18.56
N ASP A 124 -6.25 4.37 19.46
CA ASP A 124 -5.85 5.44 20.39
C ASP A 124 -4.73 6.29 19.78
N ILE A 125 -5.11 7.10 18.79
CA ILE A 125 -4.25 8.03 18.06
C ILE A 125 -4.63 9.47 18.36
N SER A 126 -3.63 10.35 18.33
CA SER A 126 -3.85 11.79 18.54
C SER A 126 -4.13 12.56 17.24
N GLU A 127 -3.83 11.94 16.10
CA GLU A 127 -3.90 12.52 14.76
C GLU A 127 -3.91 11.39 13.75
N LEU A 128 -4.73 11.53 12.70
CA LEU A 128 -4.79 10.65 11.55
C LEU A 128 -4.32 11.41 10.31
N ASN A 129 -3.13 11.07 9.80
CA ASN A 129 -2.54 11.70 8.63
C ASN A 129 -3.01 11.00 7.35
N VAL A 130 -3.27 11.78 6.32
CA VAL A 130 -3.67 11.31 4.99
C VAL A 130 -2.65 11.76 3.95
N GLU A 131 -2.15 10.81 3.17
CA GLU A 131 -1.27 11.08 2.04
C GLU A 131 -1.81 10.41 0.76
N HIS A 132 -1.77 11.12 -0.37
CA HIS A 132 -2.23 10.62 -1.66
C HIS A 132 -1.06 10.35 -2.59
N PHE A 133 -1.04 9.15 -3.18
CA PHE A 133 -0.06 8.78 -4.20
C PHE A 133 -0.77 8.49 -5.53
N PRO A 134 -0.51 9.25 -6.61
CA PRO A 134 -1.04 8.94 -7.93
C PRO A 134 -0.62 7.57 -8.48
N ALA A 135 -1.44 7.04 -9.38
CA ALA A 135 -1.08 5.85 -10.16
C ALA A 135 0.22 6.07 -10.92
N GLY A 136 1.10 5.07 -10.93
CA GLY A 136 2.39 5.12 -11.58
C GLY A 136 3.53 5.69 -10.72
N GLU A 137 3.26 6.19 -9.52
CA GLU A 137 4.31 6.57 -8.57
C GLU A 137 5.00 5.31 -7.99
N PRO A 138 6.33 5.31 -7.79
CA PRO A 138 7.03 4.17 -7.20
C PRO A 138 6.58 3.91 -5.76
N LEU A 139 6.49 2.62 -5.38
CA LEU A 139 6.25 2.20 -3.99
C LEU A 139 7.35 2.69 -3.03
N ASN A 140 8.61 2.57 -3.46
CA ASN A 140 9.79 3.08 -2.77
C ASN A 140 10.59 3.99 -3.72
N PRO A 141 10.52 5.33 -3.56
CA PRO A 141 11.26 6.25 -4.43
C PRO A 141 12.78 6.14 -4.29
N ASP A 142 13.28 5.53 -3.22
CA ASP A 142 14.72 5.35 -2.95
C ASP A 142 15.29 4.04 -3.55
N ASP A 143 14.47 3.21 -4.20
CA ASP A 143 14.90 1.95 -4.83
C ASP A 143 14.57 1.92 -6.33
N GLU A 144 15.60 1.79 -7.17
CA GLU A 144 15.48 1.72 -8.63
C GLU A 144 14.74 0.46 -9.15
N THR A 145 14.60 -0.57 -8.31
CA THR A 145 13.86 -1.80 -8.59
C THR A 145 12.41 -1.75 -8.12
N SER A 146 11.98 -0.61 -7.55
CA SER A 146 10.61 -0.42 -7.08
C SER A 146 9.59 -0.63 -8.19
N ALA A 147 8.52 -1.37 -7.88
CA ALA A 147 7.31 -1.34 -8.67
C ALA A 147 6.59 0.00 -8.48
N ASN A 148 5.57 0.26 -9.31
CA ASN A 148 4.73 1.44 -9.23
C ASN A 148 3.33 1.07 -8.77
N TYR A 149 2.64 2.01 -8.12
CA TYR A 149 1.23 1.86 -7.77
C TYR A 149 0.37 1.65 -9.04
N PRO A 150 -0.45 0.60 -9.12
CA PRO A 150 -1.29 0.33 -10.30
C PRO A 150 -2.52 1.27 -10.40
N LYS A 151 -2.92 1.86 -9.28
CA LYS A 151 -4.02 2.84 -9.14
C LYS A 151 -3.55 3.99 -8.24
N GLY A 152 -4.28 5.10 -8.23
CA GLY A 152 -4.09 6.10 -7.18
C GLY A 152 -4.47 5.50 -5.82
N VAL A 153 -3.66 5.76 -4.82
CA VAL A 153 -3.85 5.23 -3.45
C VAL A 153 -3.85 6.36 -2.43
N VAL A 154 -4.43 6.06 -1.28
CA VAL A 154 -4.39 6.85 -0.06
C VAL A 154 -3.64 6.04 0.98
N GLN A 155 -2.71 6.67 1.69
CA GLN A 155 -2.09 6.12 2.89
C GLN A 155 -2.61 6.87 4.11
N LEU A 156 -3.23 6.14 5.03
CA LEU A 156 -3.65 6.60 6.34
C LEU A 156 -2.60 6.19 7.36
N ALA A 157 -2.18 7.10 8.24
CA ALA A 157 -1.20 6.78 9.28
C ALA A 157 -1.46 7.54 10.58
N GLY A 158 -1.26 6.88 11.71
CA GLY A 158 -1.21 7.57 13.00
C GLY A 158 0.08 8.36 13.18
N SER A 159 0.09 9.28 14.15
CA SER A 159 1.25 10.17 14.40
C SER A 159 2.53 9.44 14.85
N ARG A 160 2.41 8.23 15.38
CA ARG A 160 3.54 7.39 15.81
C ARG A 160 3.62 6.16 14.92
N LEU A 161 4.83 5.67 14.69
CA LEU A 161 5.03 4.43 13.92
C LEU A 161 4.28 3.22 14.49
N VAL A 162 4.11 3.16 15.81
CA VAL A 162 3.40 2.08 16.48
C VAL A 162 1.89 2.12 16.24
N ASP A 163 1.38 3.24 15.71
CA ASP A 163 -0.02 3.40 15.38
C ASP A 163 -0.37 2.74 14.04
N GLY A 164 0.64 2.40 13.24
CA GLY A 164 0.51 1.70 11.98
C GLY A 164 0.10 2.60 10.81
N SER A 165 -0.18 1.95 9.68
CA SER A 165 -0.66 2.60 8.46
C SER A 165 -1.56 1.68 7.65
N VAL A 166 -2.45 2.25 6.85
CA VAL A 166 -3.28 1.53 5.88
C VAL A 166 -3.11 2.21 4.53
N THR A 167 -2.60 1.49 3.53
CA THR A 167 -2.50 1.98 2.15
C THR A 167 -3.57 1.29 1.29
N TYR A 168 -4.41 2.07 0.62
CA TYR A 168 -5.52 1.51 -0.15
C TYR A 168 -5.92 2.36 -1.36
N SER A 169 -6.64 1.74 -2.30
CA SER A 169 -7.41 2.45 -3.34
C SER A 169 -8.88 2.16 -3.17
N SER A 170 -9.75 3.17 -3.20
CA SER A 170 -11.21 3.00 -3.16
C SER A 170 -11.75 2.41 -4.47
N ASN A 171 -12.75 1.53 -4.37
CA ASN A 171 -13.51 1.03 -5.54
C ASN A 171 -14.83 1.79 -5.74
N GLY A 172 -15.22 2.68 -4.81
CA GLY A 172 -16.44 3.48 -4.88
C GLY A 172 -17.74 2.71 -4.64
N ASP A 173 -17.67 1.43 -4.26
CA ASP A 173 -18.80 0.54 -4.04
C ASP A 173 -18.88 0.02 -2.59
N GLY A 174 -18.19 0.68 -1.66
CA GLY A 174 -18.02 0.24 -0.27
C GLY A 174 -16.91 -0.80 -0.09
N THR A 175 -16.14 -1.11 -1.15
CA THR A 175 -14.93 -1.93 -1.05
C THR A 175 -13.66 -1.13 -1.37
N ILE A 176 -12.53 -1.64 -0.90
CA ILE A 176 -11.20 -1.11 -1.19
C ILE A 176 -10.27 -2.20 -1.71
N ASN A 177 -9.18 -1.80 -2.37
CA ASN A 177 -8.01 -2.65 -2.56
C ASN A 177 -6.94 -2.19 -1.56
N GLU A 178 -6.63 -3.04 -0.57
CA GLU A 178 -5.61 -2.85 0.47
C GLU A 178 -4.26 -3.34 -0.04
N TYR A 179 -3.24 -2.50 0.08
CA TYR A 179 -1.85 -2.80 -0.31
C TYR A 179 -0.99 -2.93 0.95
N ASN A 180 -0.15 -3.96 1.01
CA ASN A 180 0.78 -4.18 2.12
C ASN A 180 2.06 -3.35 1.96
N VAL A 181 1.92 -2.04 1.86
CA VAL A 181 3.04 -1.09 1.73
C VAL A 181 3.45 -0.60 3.12
N PRO A 182 4.72 -0.73 3.53
CA PRO A 182 5.17 -0.21 4.81
C PRO A 182 5.19 1.32 4.81
N LEU A 183 4.85 1.92 5.96
CA LEU A 183 5.02 3.35 6.20
C LEU A 183 6.50 3.79 6.13
N ARG A 184 7.44 2.87 6.43
CA ARG A 184 8.87 3.14 6.35
C ARG A 184 9.65 1.99 5.72
N TRP A 185 10.54 2.37 4.83
CA TRP A 185 11.46 1.53 4.09
C TRP A 185 12.81 1.39 4.83
N ASP A 186 12.89 0.51 5.85
CA ASP A 186 14.11 0.27 6.67
C ASP A 186 15.04 -0.87 6.15
N GLY A 187 14.93 -1.25 4.87
CA GLY A 187 15.68 -2.35 4.25
C GLY A 187 17.02 -1.97 3.60
N GLU A 188 17.68 -2.98 3.00
CA GLU A 188 18.80 -2.78 2.08
C GLU A 188 18.28 -2.66 0.64
N TYR A 189 18.83 -1.71 -0.12
CA TYR A 189 18.42 -1.45 -1.51
C TYR A 189 19.59 -1.66 -2.49
N PRO A 190 19.33 -2.19 -3.71
CA PRO A 190 18.02 -2.58 -4.22
C PRO A 190 17.48 -3.88 -3.60
N ALA A 191 16.19 -3.90 -3.24
CA ALA A 191 15.49 -5.05 -2.69
C ALA A 191 15.13 -6.09 -3.76
N GLY A 192 15.11 -5.66 -5.04
CA GLY A 192 14.83 -6.50 -6.20
C GLY A 192 13.36 -6.43 -6.65
N GLU A 193 13.13 -6.54 -7.95
CA GLU A 193 11.79 -6.37 -8.54
C GLU A 193 10.74 -7.34 -7.99
N ASP A 194 11.13 -8.58 -7.70
CA ASP A 194 10.19 -9.62 -7.25
C ASP A 194 9.58 -9.29 -5.88
N PHE A 195 10.34 -8.65 -4.99
CA PHE A 195 9.84 -8.17 -3.70
C PHE A 195 8.72 -7.14 -3.88
N TYR A 196 8.92 -6.17 -4.77
CA TYR A 196 7.90 -5.15 -5.03
C TYR A 196 6.69 -5.68 -5.81
N LYS A 197 6.91 -6.65 -6.73
CA LYS A 197 5.82 -7.35 -7.42
C LYS A 197 4.94 -8.09 -6.44
N GLU A 198 5.52 -8.77 -5.45
CA GLU A 198 4.76 -9.49 -4.42
C GLU A 198 3.82 -8.54 -3.65
N ILE A 199 4.27 -7.33 -3.28
CA ILE A 199 3.42 -6.32 -2.63
C ILE A 199 2.19 -5.95 -3.48
N ILE A 200 2.35 -5.84 -4.81
CA ILE A 200 1.23 -5.54 -5.72
C ILE A 200 0.34 -6.77 -5.93
N GLU A 201 0.91 -7.96 -6.10
CA GLU A 201 0.17 -9.19 -6.35
C GLU A 201 -0.62 -9.66 -5.11
N ASP A 202 -0.13 -9.38 -3.90
CA ASP A 202 -0.77 -9.68 -2.62
C ASP A 202 -1.86 -8.65 -2.23
N THR A 203 -2.20 -7.72 -3.10
CA THR A 203 -3.29 -6.75 -2.88
C THR A 203 -4.59 -7.48 -2.53
N LYS A 204 -5.25 -7.04 -1.46
CA LYS A 204 -6.49 -7.67 -0.96
C LYS A 204 -7.69 -6.78 -1.21
N GLN A 205 -8.78 -7.36 -1.71
CA GLN A 205 -10.06 -6.65 -1.72
C GLN A 205 -10.75 -6.81 -0.37
N VAL A 206 -11.14 -5.69 0.23
CA VAL A 206 -11.77 -5.63 1.56
C VAL A 206 -13.07 -4.85 1.47
N SER A 207 -14.15 -5.37 2.07
CA SER A 207 -15.42 -4.65 2.24
C SER A 207 -15.33 -3.78 3.49
N ILE A 208 -15.77 -2.53 3.40
CA ILE A 208 -15.83 -1.60 4.52
C ILE A 208 -17.24 -1.57 5.06
N ASP A 209 -17.38 -1.96 6.33
CA ASP A 209 -18.67 -2.03 6.99
C ASP A 209 -19.12 -0.65 7.46
N PRO A 210 -20.43 -0.39 7.55
CA PRO A 210 -20.94 0.81 8.22
C PRO A 210 -20.46 0.88 9.67
N VAL A 211 -20.10 2.08 10.12
CA VAL A 211 -19.64 2.37 11.49
C VAL A 211 -20.54 3.43 12.10
N ASP A 212 -20.61 3.46 13.42
CA ASP A 212 -21.32 4.46 14.20
C ASP A 212 -20.83 5.89 13.91
N ASP A 213 -21.76 6.81 13.65
CA ASP A 213 -21.46 8.16 13.18
C ASP A 213 -20.64 8.96 14.21
N GLU A 214 -20.89 8.81 15.52
CA GLU A 214 -20.11 9.51 16.56
C GLU A 214 -18.64 9.11 16.51
N LYS A 215 -18.33 7.83 16.20
CA LYS A 215 -16.95 7.39 16.05
C LYS A 215 -16.28 7.95 14.80
N ILE A 216 -17.04 8.06 13.72
CA ILE A 216 -16.57 8.65 12.47
C ILE A 216 -16.22 10.13 12.72
N GLU A 217 -17.14 10.90 13.32
CA GLU A 217 -16.93 12.30 13.69
C GLU A 217 -15.67 12.51 14.53
N ASN A 218 -15.52 11.73 15.62
CA ASN A 218 -14.35 11.83 16.51
C ASN A 218 -13.02 11.64 15.77
N LEU A 219 -13.00 10.79 14.74
CA LEU A 219 -11.80 10.54 13.98
C LEU A 219 -11.56 11.64 12.93
N ILE A 220 -12.62 12.18 12.33
CA ILE A 220 -12.53 13.31 11.41
C ILE A 220 -12.02 14.58 12.13
N GLU A 221 -12.36 14.77 13.40
CA GLU A 221 -11.85 15.92 14.19
C GLU A 221 -10.32 15.93 14.35
N ILE A 222 -9.66 14.78 14.22
CA ILE A 222 -8.19 14.64 14.35
C ILE A 222 -7.51 14.35 13.00
N LEU A 223 -8.25 14.46 11.90
CA LEU A 223 -7.78 14.20 10.55
C LEU A 223 -6.87 15.34 10.09
N ASN A 224 -5.72 14.99 9.51
CA ASN A 224 -4.75 15.92 8.98
C ASN A 224 -4.51 15.60 7.50
N MET A 225 -4.84 16.56 6.64
CA MET A 225 -4.71 16.48 5.19
C MET A 225 -3.83 17.65 4.74
N ASP A 226 -2.65 17.35 4.20
CA ASP A 226 -1.69 18.36 3.68
C ASP A 226 -1.96 18.75 2.23
#